data_AF-A0A2V9K324-F1
#
_entry.id   AF-A0A2V9K324-F1
#
_cell.length_a   1.000
_cell.length_b   1.000
_cell.length_c   1.000
_cell.angle_alpha   90.00
_cell.angle_beta   90.00
_cell.angle_gamma   90.00
#
_symmetry.space_group_name_H-M   'P 1'
#
loop_
_entity.id
_entity.type
_entity.pdbx_description
1 polymer ?
#
loop_
_entity_poly.entity_id
_entity_poly.type
_entity_poly.pdbx_seq_one_letter_code
_entity_poly.pdbx_strand_id
1 'polypeptide(L)'
;MRAFKEAPARPAAHAGGAYAGSAEELRRQIDGFFVHPDGPGREAPSVPRPPLRGLIAPHIDFHRGGPAYAHAYAALAGQSPFDRYLIFGTCHAGMQRR
;
A
#
# COMPACT_ATOMS: atom_id res chain seq x y z
N MET A 1 -2.19 -16.05 20.03
CA MET A 1 -2.53 -14.72 20.61
C MET A 1 -1.40 -14.15 21.46
N ARG A 2 -0.92 -14.88 22.49
CA ARG A 2 0.14 -14.41 23.40
C ARG A 2 1.43 -14.00 22.67
N ALA A 3 1.99 -14.88 21.84
CA ALA A 3 3.17 -14.57 21.03
C ALA A 3 3.02 -13.34 20.12
N PHE A 4 1.81 -13.09 19.58
CA PHE A 4 1.54 -11.90 18.75
C PHE A 4 1.51 -10.62 19.59
N LYS A 5 0.94 -10.67 20.80
CA LYS A 5 0.86 -9.53 21.72
C LYS A 5 2.20 -9.19 22.36
N GLU A 6 3.05 -10.20 22.57
CA GLU A 6 4.36 -10.06 23.21
C GLU A 6 5.49 -9.75 22.21
N ALA A 7 5.22 -9.84 20.90
CA ALA A 7 6.23 -9.54 19.89
C ALA A 7 6.61 -8.04 19.92
N PRO A 8 7.90 -7.70 19.80
CA PRO A 8 8.37 -6.31 19.80
C PRO A 8 7.92 -5.53 18.55
N ALA A 9 7.50 -6.24 17.51
CA ALA A 9 6.93 -5.69 16.29
C ALA A 9 5.93 -6.68 15.67
N ARG A 10 5.01 -6.17 14.86
CA ARG A 10 4.14 -7.00 14.03
C ARG A 10 4.92 -7.48 12.81
N PRO A 11 5.12 -8.81 12.62
CA PRO A 11 5.83 -9.30 11.44
C PRO A 11 5.01 -9.05 10.17
N ALA A 12 5.72 -8.85 9.06
CA ALA A 12 5.17 -8.76 7.71
C ALA A 12 4.73 -10.15 7.21
N ALA A 13 3.69 -10.71 7.81
CA ALA A 13 3.28 -12.11 7.65
C ALA A 13 2.89 -12.54 6.22
N HIS A 14 2.72 -11.58 5.30
CA HIS A 14 2.37 -11.83 3.90
C HIS A 14 3.54 -11.58 2.92
N ALA A 15 4.69 -11.13 3.42
CA ALA A 15 5.89 -10.96 2.61
C ALA A 15 6.36 -12.31 2.05
N GLY A 16 6.73 -12.35 0.77
CA GLY A 16 7.08 -13.55 0.03
C GLY A 16 5.88 -14.36 -0.50
N GLY A 17 4.65 -13.98 -0.14
CA GLY A 17 3.42 -14.56 -0.66
C GLY A 17 2.60 -13.55 -1.46
N ALA A 18 1.96 -12.60 -0.78
CA ALA A 18 1.08 -11.60 -1.41
C ALA A 18 1.87 -10.51 -2.15
N TYR A 19 3.13 -10.30 -1.76
CA TYR A 19 4.08 -9.36 -2.33
C TYR A 19 5.51 -9.87 -2.13
N ALA A 20 6.49 -9.26 -2.80
CA ALA A 20 7.89 -9.70 -2.74
C ALA A 20 8.46 -9.72 -1.31
N GLY A 21 9.29 -10.72 -1.00
CA GLY A 21 9.76 -10.98 0.37
C GLY A 21 10.88 -10.05 0.84
N SER A 22 11.69 -9.54 -0.09
CA SER A 22 12.77 -8.60 0.24
C SER A 22 12.38 -7.16 -0.04
N ALA A 23 12.99 -6.23 0.69
CA ALA A 23 12.75 -4.80 0.49
C ALA A 23 13.17 -4.32 -0.91
N GLU A 24 14.23 -4.91 -1.48
CA GLU A 24 14.74 -4.55 -2.80
C GLU A 24 13.80 -4.99 -3.93
N GLU A 25 13.35 -6.25 -3.88
CA GLU A 25 12.38 -6.78 -4.84
C GLU A 25 11.03 -6.09 -4.72
N LEU A 26 10.60 -5.76 -3.50
CA LEU A 26 9.35 -5.06 -3.28
C LEU A 26 9.38 -3.64 -3.85
N ARG A 27 10.50 -2.92 -3.71
CA ARG A 27 10.69 -1.62 -4.36
C ARG A 27 10.59 -1.75 -5.87
N ARG A 28 11.30 -2.69 -6.49
CA ARG A 28 11.21 -2.95 -7.94
C ARG A 28 9.79 -3.31 -8.38
N GLN A 29 9.10 -4.14 -7.61
CA GLN A 29 7.72 -4.54 -7.87
C GLN A 29 6.79 -3.33 -7.89
N ILE A 30 6.87 -2.48 -6.85
CA ILE A 30 6.04 -1.27 -6.74
C ILE A 30 6.39 -0.29 -7.87
N ASP A 31 7.68 -0.03 -8.10
CA ASP A 31 8.18 0.81 -9.19
C ASP A 31 7.65 0.36 -10.56
N GLY A 32 7.60 -0.95 -10.79
CA GLY A 32 7.05 -1.55 -11.99
C GLY A 32 5.57 -1.23 -12.20
N PHE A 33 4.79 -1.05 -11.14
CA PHE A 33 3.38 -0.69 -11.24
C PHE A 33 3.17 0.77 -11.69
N PHE A 34 4.10 1.67 -11.36
CA PHE A 34 4.03 3.06 -11.82
C PHE A 34 4.28 3.17 -13.33
N VAL A 35 5.18 2.35 -13.87
CA VAL A 35 5.54 2.35 -15.30
C VAL A 35 4.81 1.29 -16.14
N HIS A 36 3.86 0.57 -15.53
CA HIS A 36 2.98 -0.33 -16.25
C HIS A 36 2.17 0.47 -17.30
N PRO A 37 1.77 -0.12 -18.45
CA PRO A 37 0.93 0.57 -19.44
C PRO A 37 -0.35 1.20 -18.86
N ASP A 38 -0.97 0.53 -17.88
CA ASP A 38 -2.14 1.03 -17.15
C ASP A 38 -1.79 1.86 -15.90
N GLY A 39 -0.51 2.11 -15.63
CA GLY A 39 -0.01 2.85 -14.48
C GLY A 39 -0.05 4.37 -14.68
N PRO A 40 0.14 5.16 -13.62
CA PRO A 40 0.11 6.63 -13.68
C PRO A 40 1.39 7.27 -14.26
N GLY A 41 2.44 6.50 -14.52
CA GLY A 41 3.79 7.04 -14.76
C GLY A 41 4.49 7.46 -13.47
N ARG A 42 5.76 7.83 -13.58
CA ARG A 42 6.58 8.30 -12.43
C ARG A 42 6.46 9.80 -12.17
N GLU A 43 5.96 10.56 -13.13
CA GLU A 43 5.92 12.01 -13.06
C GLU A 43 4.74 12.47 -12.21
N ALA A 44 4.99 13.42 -11.31
CA ALA A 44 3.90 14.10 -10.62
C ALA A 44 3.08 14.86 -11.67
N PRO A 45 1.73 14.78 -11.65
CA PRO A 45 0.95 15.54 -12.60
C PRO A 45 1.24 17.03 -12.47
N SER A 46 1.32 17.70 -13.61
CA SER A 46 1.67 19.12 -13.74
C SER A 46 0.65 20.08 -13.13
N VAL A 47 -0.51 19.58 -12.73
CA VAL A 47 -1.62 20.38 -12.21
C VAL A 47 -1.57 20.41 -10.67
N PRO A 48 -1.62 21.60 -10.05
CA PRO A 48 -1.75 21.73 -8.61
C PRO A 48 -2.95 20.95 -8.10
N ARG A 49 -2.72 19.98 -7.20
CA ARG A 49 -3.80 19.23 -6.55
C ARG A 49 -4.16 19.88 -5.21
N PRO A 50 -5.44 19.88 -4.81
CA PRO A 50 -5.81 20.26 -3.46
C PRO A 50 -5.13 19.33 -2.44
N PRO A 51 -4.94 19.77 -1.18
CA PRO A 51 -4.36 18.94 -0.14
C PRO A 51 -5.08 17.60 0.01
N LEU A 52 -4.34 16.50 -0.09
CA LEU A 52 -4.89 15.15 0.05
C LEU A 52 -5.41 14.94 1.49
N ARG A 53 -6.67 14.55 1.64
CA ARG A 53 -7.29 14.21 2.93
C ARG A 53 -7.40 12.71 3.18
N GLY A 54 -7.38 11.92 2.12
CA GLY A 54 -7.47 10.46 2.16
C GLY A 54 -7.44 9.89 0.76
N LEU A 55 -7.17 8.59 0.67
CA LEU A 55 -7.22 7.82 -0.57
C LEU A 55 -7.83 6.45 -0.28
N ILE A 56 -8.31 5.79 -1.33
CA ILE A 56 -8.76 4.40 -1.28
C ILE A 56 -7.85 3.62 -2.21
N ALA A 57 -7.28 2.53 -1.68
CA ALA A 57 -6.49 1.59 -2.45
C ALA A 57 -7.06 0.18 -2.21
N PRO A 58 -6.91 -0.75 -3.16
CA PRO A 58 -7.20 -2.16 -2.91
C PRO A 58 -6.30 -2.72 -1.78
N HIS A 59 -6.61 -3.91 -1.27
CA HIS A 59 -5.76 -4.64 -0.31
C HIS A 59 -5.58 -6.12 -0.66
N ILE A 60 -5.78 -6.48 -1.92
CA ILE A 60 -5.53 -7.80 -2.49
C ILE A 60 -4.02 -8.00 -2.80
N ASP A 61 -3.58 -9.22 -3.09
CA ASP A 61 -2.21 -9.48 -3.55
C ASP A 61 -1.78 -8.53 -4.68
N PHE A 62 -0.59 -7.96 -4.58
CA PHE A 62 -0.16 -6.86 -5.45
C PHE A 62 -0.15 -7.25 -6.94
N HIS A 63 0.19 -8.51 -7.26
CA HIS A 63 0.20 -8.99 -8.64
C HIS A 63 -1.18 -8.96 -9.32
N ARG A 64 -2.29 -8.91 -8.56
CA ARG A 64 -3.66 -8.88 -9.10
C ARG A 64 -4.15 -7.48 -9.43
N GLY A 65 -3.48 -6.44 -8.96
CA GLY A 65 -4.00 -5.06 -9.06
C GLY A 65 -2.94 -3.96 -9.02
N GLY A 66 -1.66 -4.29 -9.23
CA GLY A 66 -0.51 -3.39 -9.11
C GLY A 66 -0.74 -1.97 -9.63
N PRO A 67 -1.16 -1.78 -10.90
CA PRO A 67 -1.40 -0.44 -11.45
C PRO A 67 -2.45 0.38 -10.68
N ALA A 68 -3.50 -0.25 -10.14
CA ALA A 68 -4.51 0.44 -9.34
C ALA A 68 -3.92 0.96 -8.02
N TYR A 69 -3.01 0.21 -7.39
CA TYR A 69 -2.25 0.71 -6.25
C TYR A 69 -1.40 1.93 -6.64
N ALA A 70 -0.70 1.86 -7.78
CA ALA A 70 0.15 2.96 -8.23
C ALA A 70 -0.64 4.26 -8.44
N HIS A 71 -1.83 4.20 -9.05
CA HIS A 71 -2.70 5.38 -9.19
C HIS A 71 -3.06 6.02 -7.85
N ALA A 72 -3.46 5.21 -6.86
CA ALA A 72 -3.79 5.71 -5.53
C ALA A 72 -2.56 6.36 -4.86
N TYR A 73 -1.40 5.69 -4.87
CA TYR A 73 -0.19 6.19 -4.24
C TYR A 73 0.49 7.32 -5.00
N ALA A 74 0.29 7.47 -6.31
CA ALA A 74 0.75 8.64 -7.06
C ALA A 74 0.09 9.94 -6.59
N ALA A 75 -1.18 9.87 -6.14
CA ALA A 75 -1.84 11.01 -5.51
C ALA A 75 -1.18 11.40 -4.17
N LEU A 76 -0.69 10.41 -3.41
CA LEU A 76 0.04 10.65 -2.16
C LEU A 76 1.48 11.13 -2.39
N ALA A 77 2.19 10.54 -3.35
CA ALA A 77 3.58 10.90 -3.68
C ALA A 77 3.70 12.36 -4.18
N GLY A 78 2.63 12.90 -4.77
CA GLY A 78 2.55 14.31 -5.17
C GLY A 78 2.22 15.29 -4.03
N GLN A 79 2.31 14.88 -2.76
CA GLN A 79 2.08 15.72 -1.57
C GLN A 79 3.33 15.77 -0.70
N SER A 80 3.45 16.81 0.14
CA SER A 80 4.42 16.76 1.23
C SER A 80 4.10 15.58 2.18
N PRO A 81 5.12 14.94 2.78
CA PRO A 81 4.89 13.88 3.75
C PRO A 81 4.01 14.34 4.92
N PHE A 82 3.15 13.45 5.40
CA PHE A 82 2.32 13.70 6.57
C PHE A 82 2.99 13.13 7.82
N ASP A 83 2.84 13.79 8.96
CA ASP A 83 3.35 13.29 10.25
C ASP A 83 2.61 12.03 10.73
N ARG A 84 1.40 11.80 10.22
CA ARG A 84 0.53 10.69 10.65
C ARG A 84 -0.31 10.15 9.49
N TYR A 85 -0.31 8.83 9.37
CA TYR A 85 -1.16 8.07 8.46
C TYR A 85 -2.11 7.19 9.28
N LEU A 86 -3.41 7.23 8.96
CA LEU A 86 -4.42 6.33 9.51
C LEU A 86 -4.80 5.32 8.42
N ILE A 87 -4.58 4.04 8.68
CA ILE A 87 -4.86 2.96 7.73
C ILE A 87 -6.06 2.16 8.23
N PHE A 88 -7.18 2.27 7.53
CA PHE A 88 -8.37 1.48 7.79
C PHE A 88 -8.39 0.25 6.89
N GLY A 89 -8.49 -0.93 7.49
CA GLY A 89 -8.64 -2.20 6.79
C GLY A 89 -9.84 -2.98 7.33
N THR A 90 -10.36 -3.89 6.52
CA THR A 90 -11.41 -4.82 6.96
C THR A 90 -10.82 -6.08 7.58
N CYS A 91 -11.55 -6.69 8.51
CA CYS A 91 -11.20 -8.00 9.06
C CYS A 91 -11.84 -9.10 8.19
N HIS A 92 -11.01 -9.96 7.60
CA HIS A 92 -11.49 -11.13 6.85
C HIS A 92 -11.64 -12.39 7.71
N ALA A 93 -11.14 -12.36 8.95
CA ALA A 93 -11.33 -13.45 9.89
C ALA A 93 -12.71 -13.36 10.55
N GLY A 94 -13.32 -14.51 10.81
CA GLY A 94 -14.56 -14.58 11.58
C GLY A 94 -14.39 -13.91 12.95
N MET A 95 -15.25 -12.94 13.25
CA MET A 95 -15.26 -12.25 14.54
C MET A 95 -16.39 -12.80 15.41
N GLN A 96 -16.08 -13.14 16.66
CA GLN A 96 -17.10 -13.45 17.66
C GLN A 96 -17.89 -12.16 17.96
N ARG A 97 -19.22 -12.27 18.02
CA ARG A 97 -20.05 -11.18 18.54
C ARG A 97 -19.73 -11.01 20.02
N ARG A 98 -19.51 -9.76 20.44
CA ARG A 98 -19.42 -9.40 21.86
C ARG A 98 -20.81 -9.22 22.43
#